data_AF-A0A0Q7CHB5-F1
#
_entry.id   AF-A0A0Q7CHB5-F1
#
_cell.length_a   1.000
_cell.length_b   1.000
_cell.length_c   1.000
_cell.angle_alpha   90.00
_cell.angle_beta   90.00
_cell.angle_gamma   90.00
#
_symmetry.space_group_name_H-M   'P 1'
#
loop_
_entity.id
_entity.type
_entity.pdbx_description
1 polymer ?
#
loop_
_entity_poly.entity_id
_entity_poly.type
_entity_poly.pdbx_seq_one_letter_code
_entity_poly.pdbx_strand_id
1 'polypeptide(L)'
;MKPTQRFIRLLLAALSWPAASVAFAQGLLVPQAPPAAPQDTLTRAATSVGIKRCLPAITRLSSLTVQGSRSHDVLLDWDRKRPDAGPVFSLIGMEFPNAGVAASITAIPDDSGACTVSAERISVAPFTCASVGQQELASYKMTRLLPNYAVYTDEKEPTSSVSLIDSPPGCLIIRRYVEYGWRDPAAVPGAAPATAAGQPPKKR
;
A
#
# COMPACT_ATOMS: atom_id res chain seq x y z
N MET A 1 27.66 -91.40 34.98
CA MET A 1 28.69 -90.85 35.89
C MET A 1 28.61 -89.32 35.83
N LYS A 2 28.36 -88.66 36.96
CA LYS A 2 28.62 -87.20 37.20
C LYS A 2 30.15 -87.03 37.41
N PRO A 3 30.80 -85.88 37.11
CA PRO A 3 30.58 -84.57 37.75
C PRO A 3 30.60 -83.36 36.78
N THR A 4 30.05 -82.16 37.02
CA THR A 4 30.08 -81.15 38.11
C THR A 4 31.17 -80.07 37.96
N GLN A 5 30.70 -78.80 37.96
CA GLN A 5 31.30 -77.60 38.61
C GLN A 5 32.44 -76.83 37.89
N ARG A 6 32.17 -75.55 37.52
CA ARG A 6 32.51 -74.27 38.24
C ARG A 6 33.97 -73.86 38.02
N PHE A 7 34.33 -72.64 37.64
CA PHE A 7 34.27 -71.34 38.35
C PHE A 7 35.19 -70.42 37.48
N ILE A 8 34.94 -69.14 37.16
CA ILE A 8 35.08 -67.89 37.94
C ILE A 8 35.75 -66.84 37.03
N ARG A 9 35.13 -65.64 37.00
CA ARG A 9 35.70 -64.29 36.83
C ARG A 9 36.66 -64.00 35.67
N LEU A 10 36.28 -63.00 34.86
CA LEU A 10 36.90 -61.67 34.95
C LEU A 10 36.02 -60.64 34.23
N LEU A 11 35.55 -59.67 35.01
CA LEU A 11 34.90 -58.44 34.54
C LEU A 11 35.92 -57.60 33.77
N LEU A 12 35.63 -57.29 32.51
CA LEU A 12 36.24 -56.19 31.77
C LEU A 12 35.21 -55.07 31.70
N ALA A 13 35.29 -54.15 32.66
CA ALA A 13 34.58 -52.87 32.61
C ALA A 13 35.29 -51.96 31.61
N ALA A 14 34.74 -51.84 30.41
CA ALA A 14 35.17 -50.83 29.45
C ALA A 14 34.65 -49.46 29.91
N LEU A 15 35.54 -48.64 30.47
CA LEU A 15 35.33 -47.20 30.65
C LEU A 15 35.38 -46.54 29.27
N SER A 16 34.25 -46.50 28.57
CA SER A 16 34.05 -45.61 27.43
C SER A 16 33.78 -44.20 27.95
N TRP A 17 34.80 -43.35 27.92
CA TRP A 17 34.65 -41.91 28.09
C TRP A 17 33.70 -41.38 27.00
N PRO A 18 32.55 -40.77 27.33
CA PRO A 18 31.87 -39.95 26.35
C PRO A 18 32.72 -38.68 26.20
N ALA A 19 33.41 -38.56 25.07
CA ALA A 19 33.88 -37.26 24.61
C ALA A 19 32.61 -36.41 24.40
N ALA A 20 32.27 -35.62 25.41
CA ALA A 20 31.26 -34.59 25.30
C ALA A 20 31.72 -33.65 24.19
N SER A 21 31.15 -33.85 23.01
CA SER A 21 31.26 -32.91 21.91
C SER A 21 30.52 -31.66 22.38
N VAL A 22 31.28 -30.71 22.93
CA VAL A 22 30.79 -29.36 23.18
C VAL A 22 30.54 -28.78 21.79
N ALA A 23 29.32 -28.97 21.29
CA ALA A 23 28.82 -28.22 20.17
C ALA A 23 28.76 -26.77 20.64
N PHE A 24 29.81 -26.00 20.36
CA PHE A 24 29.77 -24.56 20.47
C PHE A 24 28.70 -24.10 19.48
N ALA A 25 27.51 -23.81 19.99
CA ALA A 25 26.54 -23.00 19.28
C ALA A 25 27.19 -21.62 19.09
N GLN A 26 27.90 -21.45 17.97
CA GLN A 26 28.31 -20.15 17.51
C GLN A 26 27.03 -19.42 17.18
N GLY A 27 26.54 -18.63 18.13
CA GLY A 27 25.49 -17.65 17.89
C GLY A 27 26.00 -16.66 16.87
N LEU A 28 25.85 -17.00 15.59
CA LEU A 28 25.91 -16.01 14.52
C LEU A 28 24.74 -15.07 14.78
N LEU A 29 25.05 -13.92 15.34
CA LEU A 29 24.16 -12.77 15.36
C LEU A 29 23.90 -12.40 13.90
N VAL A 30 22.91 -13.03 13.28
CA VAL A 30 22.35 -12.55 12.01
C VAL A 30 21.88 -11.13 12.31
N PRO A 31 22.41 -10.10 11.63
CA PRO A 31 21.89 -8.75 11.76
C PRO A 31 20.39 -8.83 11.55
N GLN A 32 19.60 -8.45 12.55
CA GLN A 32 18.16 -8.44 12.39
C GLN A 32 17.86 -7.50 11.24
N ALA A 33 17.29 -8.06 10.16
CA ALA A 33 16.84 -7.26 9.04
C ALA A 33 15.95 -6.14 9.61
N PRO A 34 16.15 -4.87 9.21
CA PRO A 34 15.32 -3.79 9.69
C PRO A 34 13.84 -4.19 9.54
N PRO A 35 12.99 -3.91 10.54
CA PRO A 35 11.57 -4.19 10.40
C PRO A 35 11.07 -3.54 9.11
N ALA A 36 10.40 -4.34 8.27
CA ALA A 36 9.85 -3.85 7.02
C ALA A 36 8.99 -2.61 7.32
N ALA A 37 9.14 -1.58 6.50
CA ALA A 37 8.35 -0.37 6.66
C ALA A 37 6.86 -0.74 6.69
N PRO A 38 6.04 -0.11 7.55
CA PRO A 38 4.61 -0.33 7.57
C PRO A 38 4.04 -0.17 6.16
N GLN A 39 3.54 -1.27 5.60
CA GLN A 39 3.02 -1.34 4.25
C GLN A 39 1.49 -1.29 4.33
N ASP A 40 0.88 -0.43 3.52
CA ASP A 40 -0.58 -0.33 3.43
C ASP A 40 -1.19 -1.64 2.90
N THR A 41 -2.46 -1.86 3.25
CA THR A 41 -3.16 -3.11 2.92
C THR A 41 -3.27 -3.35 1.41
N LEU A 42 -3.41 -2.29 0.59
CA LEU A 42 -3.48 -2.43 -0.85
C LEU A 42 -2.15 -2.89 -1.45
N THR A 43 -1.03 -2.26 -1.06
CA THR A 43 0.28 -2.69 -1.54
C THR A 43 0.53 -4.14 -1.16
N ARG A 44 0.20 -4.54 0.08
CA ARG A 44 0.35 -5.93 0.53
C ARG A 44 -0.50 -6.90 -0.30
N ALA A 45 -1.74 -6.55 -0.59
CA ALA A 45 -2.63 -7.35 -1.43
C ALA A 45 -2.14 -7.45 -2.88
N ALA A 46 -1.68 -6.34 -3.47
CA ALA A 46 -1.13 -6.32 -4.83
C ALA A 46 0.14 -7.19 -4.94
N THR A 47 1.05 -7.11 -3.95
CA THR A 47 2.23 -7.97 -3.90
C THR A 47 1.84 -9.45 -3.78
N SER A 48 0.85 -9.80 -2.96
CA SER A 48 0.48 -11.20 -2.71
C SER A 48 -0.17 -11.88 -3.92
N VAL A 49 -0.86 -11.12 -4.78
CA VAL A 49 -1.45 -11.65 -6.03
C VAL A 49 -0.50 -11.59 -7.23
N GLY A 50 0.74 -11.13 -7.02
CA GLY A 50 1.81 -11.19 -8.02
C GLY A 50 1.93 -9.96 -8.94
N ILE A 51 1.36 -8.81 -8.55
CA ILE A 51 1.55 -7.55 -9.29
C ILE A 51 2.98 -7.03 -9.07
N LYS A 52 3.69 -6.69 -10.15
CA LYS A 52 5.05 -6.15 -10.11
C LYS A 52 5.19 -4.85 -10.91
N ARG A 53 4.77 -4.84 -12.18
CA ARG A 53 4.94 -3.69 -13.10
C ARG A 53 4.37 -2.40 -12.54
N CYS A 54 3.12 -2.44 -12.09
CA CYS A 54 2.47 -1.28 -11.50
C CYS A 54 2.54 -1.20 -9.99
N LEU A 55 3.31 -2.09 -9.34
CA LEU A 55 3.42 -2.09 -7.89
C LEU A 55 3.94 -0.73 -7.34
N PRO A 56 4.98 -0.09 -7.91
CA PRO A 56 5.43 1.21 -7.40
C PRO A 56 4.35 2.30 -7.48
N ALA A 57 3.55 2.29 -8.55
CA ALA A 57 2.46 3.23 -8.75
C ALA A 57 1.35 3.01 -7.71
N ILE A 58 0.96 1.74 -7.52
CA ILE A 58 -0.01 1.32 -6.52
C ILE A 58 0.45 1.75 -5.14
N THR A 59 1.70 1.45 -4.75
CA THR A 59 2.25 1.81 -3.44
C THR A 59 2.26 3.29 -3.17
N ARG A 60 2.67 4.09 -4.16
CA ARG A 60 2.68 5.54 -4.02
C ARG A 60 1.26 6.08 -3.80
N LEU A 61 0.31 5.67 -4.64
CA LEU A 61 -1.06 6.18 -4.58
C LEU A 61 -1.79 5.67 -3.33
N SER A 62 -1.59 4.41 -2.95
CA SER A 62 -2.28 3.81 -1.80
C SER A 62 -1.80 4.40 -0.48
N SER A 63 -0.48 4.58 -0.30
CA SER A 63 0.09 5.19 0.90
C SER A 63 -0.40 6.64 1.11
N LEU A 64 -0.49 7.43 0.04
CA LEU A 64 -1.07 8.78 0.09
C LEU A 64 -2.56 8.73 0.40
N THR A 65 -3.29 7.78 -0.20
CA THR A 65 -4.75 7.66 -0.04
C THR A 65 -5.16 7.37 1.40
N VAL A 66 -4.46 6.45 2.06
CA VAL A 66 -4.79 5.98 3.41
C VAL A 66 -4.18 6.84 4.53
N GLN A 67 -3.40 7.86 4.17
CA GLN A 67 -2.74 8.73 5.15
C GLN A 67 -3.76 9.39 6.09
N GLY A 68 -3.49 9.30 7.40
CA GLY A 68 -4.35 9.87 8.44
C GLY A 68 -5.62 9.06 8.76
N SER A 69 -5.88 7.96 8.05
CA SER A 69 -6.94 7.03 8.43
C SER A 69 -6.58 6.31 9.73
N ARG A 70 -7.59 6.00 10.57
CA ARG A 70 -7.44 5.14 11.74
C ARG A 70 -7.32 3.67 11.33
N SER A 71 -8.12 3.29 10.35
CA SER A 71 -8.18 1.94 9.80
C SER A 71 -8.51 2.03 8.31
N HIS A 72 -8.08 1.04 7.54
CA HIS A 72 -8.47 0.88 6.14
C HIS A 72 -8.39 -0.59 5.72
N ASP A 73 -9.24 -0.98 4.79
CA ASP A 73 -9.24 -2.31 4.17
C ASP A 73 -9.59 -2.21 2.68
N VAL A 74 -9.34 -3.29 1.94
CA VAL A 74 -9.34 -3.26 0.47
C VAL A 74 -10.13 -4.42 -0.11
N LEU A 75 -10.84 -4.11 -1.19
CA LEU A 75 -11.26 -5.07 -2.20
C LEU A 75 -10.30 -4.93 -3.39
N LEU A 76 -9.76 -6.05 -3.87
CA LEU A 76 -8.81 -6.09 -4.98
C LEU A 76 -9.31 -7.05 -6.06
N ASP A 77 -9.47 -6.53 -7.27
CA ASP A 77 -9.84 -7.25 -8.48
C ASP A 77 -8.70 -7.21 -9.49
N TRP A 78 -8.36 -8.35 -10.09
CA TRP A 78 -7.26 -8.46 -11.04
C TRP A 78 -7.50 -9.56 -12.09
N ASP A 79 -6.77 -9.49 -13.22
CA ASP A 79 -6.73 -10.57 -14.21
C ASP A 79 -5.95 -11.78 -13.63
N ARG A 80 -6.67 -12.78 -13.12
CA ARG A 80 -6.07 -13.99 -12.53
C ARG A 80 -5.20 -14.78 -13.51
N LYS A 81 -5.41 -14.66 -14.83
CA LYS A 81 -4.59 -15.34 -15.84
C LYS A 81 -3.30 -14.59 -16.12
N ARG A 82 -3.31 -13.26 -15.95
CA ARG A 82 -2.18 -12.38 -16.22
C ARG A 82 -2.05 -11.34 -15.10
N PRO A 83 -1.73 -11.74 -13.87
CA PRO A 83 -1.72 -10.83 -12.73
C PRO A 83 -0.83 -9.62 -12.97
N ASP A 84 0.37 -9.81 -13.51
CA ASP A 84 1.34 -8.71 -13.72
C ASP A 84 1.14 -7.90 -15.01
N ALA A 85 0.33 -8.40 -15.95
CA ALA A 85 0.16 -7.79 -17.28
C ALA A 85 -1.28 -7.36 -17.58
N GLY A 86 -2.21 -7.63 -16.68
CA GLY A 86 -3.60 -7.22 -16.76
C GLY A 86 -3.90 -5.98 -15.91
N PRO A 87 -5.09 -5.39 -16.08
CA PRO A 87 -5.53 -4.30 -15.24
C PRO A 87 -5.78 -4.78 -13.80
N VAL A 88 -5.54 -3.88 -12.85
CA VAL A 88 -5.82 -4.06 -11.43
C VAL A 88 -6.78 -2.96 -11.02
N PHE A 89 -7.85 -3.35 -10.32
CA PHE A 89 -8.84 -2.44 -9.75
C PHE A 89 -8.91 -2.67 -8.25
N SER A 90 -9.02 -1.60 -7.50
CA SER A 90 -9.20 -1.69 -6.05
C SER A 90 -10.24 -0.70 -5.57
N LEU A 91 -10.93 -1.11 -4.51
CA LEU A 91 -11.76 -0.25 -3.67
C LEU A 91 -11.20 -0.30 -2.25
N ILE A 92 -11.03 0.85 -1.63
CA ILE A 92 -10.44 1.02 -0.31
C ILE A 92 -11.50 1.68 0.57
N GLY A 93 -11.88 1.01 1.65
CA GLY A 93 -12.66 1.63 2.73
C GLY A 93 -11.70 2.23 3.75
N MET A 94 -11.96 3.46 4.20
CA MET A 94 -11.14 4.15 5.20
C MET A 94 -12.01 4.74 6.30
N GLU A 95 -11.55 4.60 7.53
CA GLU A 95 -12.15 5.21 8.70
C GLU A 95 -11.33 6.42 9.18
N PHE A 96 -11.98 7.57 9.27
CA PHE A 96 -11.46 8.77 9.92
C PHE A 96 -12.28 9.06 11.18
N PRO A 97 -11.77 9.85 12.15
CA PRO A 97 -12.44 10.09 13.43
C PRO A 97 -13.93 10.46 13.34
N ASN A 98 -14.33 11.20 12.29
CA ASN A 98 -15.68 11.71 12.11
C ASN A 98 -16.26 11.43 10.70
N ALA A 99 -15.65 10.51 9.92
CA ALA A 99 -16.09 10.25 8.55
C ALA A 99 -15.67 8.87 8.05
N GLY A 100 -16.54 8.23 7.28
CA GLY A 100 -16.18 7.14 6.37
C GLY A 100 -15.78 7.72 5.02
N VAL A 101 -14.70 7.21 4.43
CA VAL A 101 -14.22 7.62 3.11
C VAL A 101 -13.98 6.37 2.28
N ALA A 102 -14.39 6.40 1.02
CA ALA A 102 -14.03 5.37 0.05
C ALA A 102 -12.94 5.92 -0.88
N ALA A 103 -12.08 5.05 -1.40
CA ALA A 103 -11.20 5.40 -2.50
C ALA A 103 -11.12 4.25 -3.50
N SER A 104 -10.81 4.56 -4.74
CA SER A 104 -10.50 3.57 -5.76
C SER A 104 -9.10 3.82 -6.31
N ILE A 105 -8.37 2.75 -6.61
CA ILE A 105 -7.12 2.84 -7.37
C ILE A 105 -7.19 1.80 -8.48
N THR A 106 -7.02 2.26 -9.71
CA THR A 106 -6.88 1.44 -10.90
C THR A 106 -5.48 1.62 -11.46
N ALA A 107 -4.83 0.52 -11.81
CA ALA A 107 -3.53 0.53 -12.45
C ALA A 107 -3.53 -0.43 -13.64
N ILE A 108 -3.11 0.06 -14.80
CA ILE A 108 -3.07 -0.69 -16.05
C ILE A 108 -1.63 -0.64 -16.57
N PRO A 109 -0.91 -1.76 -16.62
CA PRO A 109 0.43 -1.78 -17.18
C PRO A 109 0.37 -1.56 -18.69
N ASP A 110 1.35 -0.83 -19.22
CA ASP A 110 1.61 -0.77 -20.66
C ASP A 110 2.82 -1.64 -21.06
N ASP A 111 3.02 -1.76 -22.37
CA ASP A 111 4.11 -2.56 -22.94
C ASP A 111 5.50 -1.92 -22.75
N SER A 112 5.56 -0.63 -22.40
CA SER A 112 6.80 0.08 -22.10
C SER A 112 7.27 -0.10 -20.65
N GLY A 113 6.48 -0.78 -19.82
CA GLY A 113 6.74 -0.94 -18.39
C GLY A 113 6.29 0.25 -17.55
N ALA A 114 5.60 1.23 -18.15
CA ALA A 114 4.91 2.28 -17.43
C ALA A 114 3.46 1.85 -17.10
N CYS A 115 2.76 2.67 -16.33
CA CYS A 115 1.40 2.37 -15.89
C CYS A 115 0.46 3.55 -16.16
N THR A 116 -0.71 3.25 -16.70
CA THR A 116 -1.82 4.20 -16.63
C THR A 116 -2.54 3.99 -15.31
N VAL A 117 -2.69 5.07 -14.54
CA VAL A 117 -3.28 5.03 -13.21
C VAL A 117 -4.46 5.98 -13.09
N SER A 118 -5.45 5.57 -12.31
CA SER A 118 -6.55 6.41 -11.86
C SER A 118 -6.75 6.18 -10.37
N ALA A 119 -6.72 7.25 -9.59
CA ALA A 119 -7.03 7.22 -8.17
C ALA A 119 -8.17 8.18 -7.87
N GLU A 120 -9.17 7.72 -7.12
CA GLU A 120 -10.31 8.54 -6.72
C GLU A 120 -10.48 8.42 -5.22
N ARG A 121 -10.72 9.55 -4.54
CA ARG A 121 -11.11 9.60 -3.13
C ARG A 121 -12.50 10.20 -3.04
N ILE A 122 -13.42 9.47 -2.43
CA ILE A 122 -14.84 9.75 -2.32
C ILE A 122 -15.16 10.00 -0.85
N SER A 123 -15.56 11.22 -0.53
CA SER A 123 -15.90 11.64 0.83
C SER A 123 -17.20 12.44 0.87
N VAL A 124 -17.82 12.53 2.03
CA VAL A 124 -18.98 13.37 2.26
C VAL A 124 -18.62 14.48 3.23
N ALA A 125 -18.95 15.72 2.88
CA ALA A 125 -18.85 16.87 3.78
C ALA A 125 -20.23 17.26 4.32
N PRO A 126 -20.34 17.67 5.59
CA PRO A 126 -21.59 18.13 6.20
C PRO A 126 -21.91 19.60 5.84
N PHE A 127 -21.53 20.02 4.63
CA PHE A 127 -21.73 21.37 4.10
C PHE A 127 -22.34 21.28 2.70
N THR A 128 -22.92 22.39 2.21
CA THR A 128 -23.38 22.46 0.82
C THR A 128 -22.19 22.44 -0.14
N CYS A 129 -22.37 21.89 -1.35
CA CYS A 129 -21.30 21.90 -2.35
C CYS A 129 -20.91 23.32 -2.76
N ALA A 130 -21.82 24.29 -2.70
CA ALA A 130 -21.50 25.70 -2.91
C ALA A 130 -20.50 26.22 -1.87
N SER A 131 -20.70 25.89 -0.58
CA SER A 131 -19.78 26.26 0.49
C SER A 131 -18.40 25.61 0.31
N VAL A 132 -18.37 24.31 -0.02
CA VAL A 132 -17.11 23.59 -0.29
C VAL A 132 -16.36 24.22 -1.46
N GLY A 133 -17.05 24.50 -2.57
CA GLY A 133 -16.45 25.13 -3.75
C GLY A 133 -15.86 26.51 -3.45
N GLN A 134 -16.55 27.33 -2.65
CA GLN A 134 -16.08 28.66 -2.26
C GLN A 134 -14.88 28.64 -1.30
N GLN A 135 -14.86 27.70 -0.36
CA GLN A 135 -13.82 27.65 0.69
C GLN A 135 -12.56 26.93 0.22
N GLU A 136 -12.69 25.85 -0.55
CA GLU A 136 -11.57 24.97 -0.89
C GLU A 136 -11.10 25.09 -2.34
N LEU A 137 -11.99 25.52 -3.25
CA LEU A 137 -11.77 25.42 -4.70
C LEU A 137 -11.89 26.79 -5.40
N ALA A 138 -11.73 27.89 -4.68
CA ALA A 138 -11.91 29.24 -5.22
C ALA A 138 -10.98 29.57 -6.40
N SER A 139 -9.78 28.99 -6.42
CA SER A 139 -8.81 29.17 -7.52
C SER A 139 -9.03 28.21 -8.69
N TYR A 140 -9.94 27.24 -8.57
CA TYR A 140 -10.17 26.22 -9.58
C TYR A 140 -11.16 26.73 -10.62
N LYS A 141 -10.99 26.27 -11.86
CA LYS A 141 -11.97 26.48 -12.92
C LYS A 141 -13.13 25.49 -12.73
N MET A 142 -14.31 26.04 -12.46
CA MET A 142 -15.55 25.27 -12.31
C MET A 142 -16.25 25.08 -13.66
N THR A 143 -16.61 23.85 -13.97
CA THR A 143 -17.48 23.46 -15.08
C THR A 143 -18.68 22.70 -14.53
N ARG A 144 -19.89 23.18 -14.83
CA ARG A 144 -21.12 22.50 -14.42
C ARG A 144 -21.49 21.45 -15.45
N LEU A 145 -21.54 20.18 -15.04
CA LEU A 145 -21.92 19.06 -15.92
C LEU A 145 -23.43 18.79 -15.84
N LEU A 146 -24.01 18.88 -14.64
CA LEU A 146 -25.46 18.75 -14.39
C LEU A 146 -25.89 19.78 -13.34
N PRO A 147 -27.20 20.05 -13.16
CA PRO A 147 -27.68 21.01 -12.16
C PRO A 147 -27.13 20.79 -10.75
N ASN A 148 -26.96 19.53 -10.35
CA ASN A 148 -26.47 19.09 -9.04
C ASN A 148 -25.02 18.53 -9.09
N TYR A 149 -24.28 18.73 -10.19
CA TYR A 149 -22.94 18.19 -10.36
C TYR A 149 -22.02 19.20 -11.07
N ALA A 150 -20.99 19.67 -10.34
CA ALA A 150 -19.91 20.49 -10.87
C ALA A 150 -18.54 19.80 -10.75
N VAL A 151 -17.66 20.06 -11.72
CA VAL A 151 -16.27 19.61 -11.74
C VAL A 151 -15.35 20.82 -11.69
N TYR A 152 -14.32 20.75 -10.86
CA TYR A 152 -13.33 21.78 -10.64
C TYR A 152 -11.97 21.24 -11.09
N THR A 153 -11.23 22.06 -11.83
CA THR A 153 -9.90 21.75 -12.37
C THR A 153 -8.92 22.87 -12.06
N ASP A 154 -7.66 22.54 -11.84
CA ASP A 154 -6.56 23.51 -11.68
C ASP A 154 -5.58 23.30 -12.83
N GLU A 155 -5.24 24.36 -13.56
CA GLU A 155 -4.28 24.30 -14.67
C GLU A 155 -2.87 23.91 -14.20
N LYS A 156 -2.56 24.12 -12.91
CA LYS A 156 -1.30 23.68 -12.30
C LYS A 156 -1.23 22.18 -12.06
N GLU A 157 -2.38 21.52 -11.99
CA GLU A 157 -2.50 20.08 -11.76
C GLU A 157 -3.50 19.46 -12.76
N PRO A 158 -3.15 19.40 -14.06
CA PRO A 158 -4.09 18.98 -15.11
C PRO A 158 -4.51 17.50 -15.02
N THR A 159 -3.77 16.69 -14.26
CA THR A 159 -4.09 15.30 -13.96
C THR A 159 -5.11 15.15 -12.83
N SER A 160 -5.45 16.24 -12.14
CA SER A 160 -6.31 16.25 -10.95
C SER A 160 -7.63 16.98 -11.23
N SER A 161 -8.71 16.50 -10.60
CA SER A 161 -10.00 17.19 -10.59
C SER A 161 -10.73 16.96 -9.27
N VAL A 162 -11.62 17.88 -8.93
CA VAL A 162 -12.51 17.76 -7.79
C VAL A 162 -13.95 17.88 -8.28
N SER A 163 -14.73 16.84 -8.05
CA SER A 163 -16.13 16.75 -8.42
C SER A 163 -16.99 16.92 -7.19
N LEU A 164 -17.97 17.81 -7.26
CA LEU A 164 -18.94 18.08 -6.20
C LEU A 164 -20.33 17.71 -6.68
N ILE A 165 -20.99 16.80 -5.96
CA ILE A 165 -22.35 16.35 -6.24
C ILE A 165 -23.23 16.68 -5.02
N ASP A 166 -24.31 17.42 -5.24
CA ASP A 166 -25.24 17.77 -4.16
C ASP A 166 -25.91 16.49 -3.63
N SER A 167 -25.78 16.24 -2.33
CA SER A 167 -26.33 15.08 -1.65
C SER A 167 -26.90 15.51 -0.28
N PRO A 168 -28.07 16.19 -0.25
CA PRO A 168 -28.61 16.76 0.98
C PRO A 168 -28.67 15.76 2.15
N PRO A 169 -28.27 16.15 3.37
CA PRO A 169 -27.95 17.52 3.79
C PRO A 169 -26.49 17.97 3.52
N GLY A 170 -25.68 17.20 2.81
CA GLY A 170 -24.25 17.46 2.60
C GLY A 170 -23.82 17.55 1.13
N CYS A 171 -22.52 17.39 0.92
CA CYS A 171 -21.87 17.39 -0.38
C CYS A 171 -21.05 16.11 -0.55
N LEU A 172 -21.27 15.38 -1.64
CA LEU A 172 -20.39 14.30 -2.06
C LEU A 172 -19.24 14.90 -2.85
N ILE A 173 -18.02 14.61 -2.40
CA ILE A 173 -16.77 15.13 -2.97
C ILE A 173 -15.98 13.95 -3.54
N ILE A 174 -15.66 14.00 -4.82
CA ILE A 174 -14.79 13.03 -5.49
C ILE A 174 -13.53 13.77 -5.95
N ARG A 175 -12.40 13.50 -5.29
CA ARG A 175 -11.08 13.98 -5.71
C ARG A 175 -10.44 12.92 -6.57
N ARG A 176 -10.22 13.22 -7.85
CA ARG A 176 -9.73 12.27 -8.84
C ARG A 176 -8.38 12.71 -9.37
N TYR A 177 -7.47 11.74 -9.52
CA TYR A 177 -6.18 11.88 -10.17
C TYR A 177 -6.06 10.82 -11.27
N VAL A 178 -5.63 11.21 -12.46
CA VAL A 178 -5.39 10.32 -13.60
C VAL A 178 -4.05 10.66 -14.22
N GLU A 179 -3.18 9.67 -14.39
CA GLU A 179 -1.93 9.83 -15.09
C GLU A 179 -1.70 8.69 -16.07
N TYR A 180 -1.32 9.03 -17.29
CA TYR A 180 -0.96 8.09 -18.34
C TYR A 180 0.56 7.93 -18.40
N GLY A 181 1.03 6.69 -18.62
CA GLY A 181 2.45 6.43 -18.73
C GLY A 181 3.25 6.79 -17.46
N TRP A 182 2.63 6.68 -16.29
CA TRP A 182 3.27 6.91 -15.00
C TRP A 182 4.49 6.00 -14.87
N ARG A 183 5.61 6.58 -14.46
CA ARG A 183 6.87 5.88 -14.20
C ARG A 183 7.33 6.20 -12.81
N ASP A 184 7.97 5.22 -12.17
CA ASP A 184 8.56 5.43 -10.86
C ASP A 184 9.64 6.53 -10.94
N PRO A 185 9.45 7.68 -10.26
CA PRO A 185 10.44 8.74 -10.24
C PRO A 185 11.79 8.29 -9.69
N ALA A 186 11.80 7.28 -8.80
CA ALA A 186 13.02 6.71 -8.25
C ALA A 186 13.76 5.80 -9.24
N ALA A 187 13.08 5.32 -10.28
CA ALA A 187 13.69 4.51 -11.35
C ALA A 187 14.32 5.36 -12.47
N VAL A 188 14.17 6.69 -12.43
CA VAL A 188 14.82 7.61 -13.36
C VAL A 188 16.24 7.94 -12.86
N PRO A 189 17.31 7.55 -13.57
CA PRO A 189 18.67 7.89 -13.17
C PRO A 189 18.85 9.43 -13.12
N GLY A 190 19.16 9.97 -11.95
CA GLY A 190 19.43 11.40 -11.76
C GLY A 190 18.24 12.26 -11.31
N ALA A 191 17.09 11.67 -11.00
CA ALA A 191 15.98 12.42 -10.40
C ALA A 191 16.31 12.80 -8.95
N ALA A 192 16.35 14.11 -8.66
CA ALA A 192 16.39 14.62 -7.30
C ALA A 192 15.14 14.13 -6.53
N PRO A 193 15.25 13.80 -5.23
CA PRO A 193 14.12 13.32 -4.46
C PRO A 193 12.98 14.35 -4.51
N ALA A 194 11.82 13.91 -5.00
CA ALA A 194 10.62 14.73 -5.06
C ALA A 194 10.26 15.18 -3.64
N THR A 195 10.40 16.49 -3.37
CA THR A 195 9.85 17.09 -2.16
C THR A 195 8.35 16.82 -2.13
N ALA A 196 7.88 16.21 -1.05
CA ALA A 196 6.47 15.99 -0.79
C ALA A 196 5.72 17.33 -0.93
N ALA A 197 4.98 17.50 -2.02
CA ALA A 197 4.00 18.56 -2.13
C ALA A 197 2.92 18.27 -1.07
N GLY A 198 2.84 19.13 -0.06
CA GLY A 198 1.79 19.05 0.96
C GLY A 198 2.23 19.14 2.43
N GLN A 199 3.47 19.51 2.74
CA GLN A 199 3.81 19.84 4.13
C GLN A 199 3.38 21.28 4.44
N PRO A 200 2.42 21.52 5.37
CA PRO A 200 2.01 22.88 5.72
C PRO A 200 3.20 23.62 6.35
N PRO A 201 3.33 24.95 6.12
CA PRO A 201 4.46 25.72 6.63
C PRO A 201 4.50 25.65 8.15
N LYS A 202 5.66 25.25 8.69
CA LYS A 202 5.95 25.36 10.13
C LYS A 202 5.91 26.85 10.49
N LYS A 203 4.97 27.23 11.36
CA LYS A 203 4.93 28.56 11.97
C LYS A 203 6.25 28.78 12.72
N ARG A 204 6.88 29.91 12.43
CA ARG A 204 8.01 30.46 13.18
C ARG A 204 7.51 31.52 14.13
#